data_AF-A0ABD5ZFR0-F1
#
_entry.id   AF-A0ABD5ZFR0-F1
#
_cell.length_a   1.000
_cell.length_b   1.000
_cell.length_c   1.000
_cell.angle_alpha   90.00
_cell.angle_beta   90.00
_cell.angle_gamma   90.00
#
_symmetry.space_group_name_H-M   'P 1'
#
loop_
_entity.id
_entity.type
_entity.pdbx_description
1 polymer ?
#
loop_
_entity_poly.entity_id
_entity_poly.type
_entity_poly.pdbx_seq_one_letter_code
_entity_poly.pdbx_strand_id
1 'polypeptide(L)'
;MSTVLNRDSSGWVRVVTARETLVLFVLLVLVWALGFYELVPIEIWVIDFPALVAAFFLDTLASNEFGIRENSVFYPALVVCLYLQALVLVAGVRWLRSRTKL
;
A
#
# COMPACT_ATOMS: atom_id res chain seq x y z
N MET A 1 4.81 -30.05 10.36
CA MET A 1 5.38 -28.92 9.60
C MET A 1 4.38 -28.33 8.59
N SER A 2 3.60 -29.14 7.87
CA SER A 2 2.60 -28.70 6.86
C SER A 2 1.38 -27.97 7.43
N THR A 3 0.98 -28.26 8.67
CA THR A 3 -0.20 -27.67 9.32
C THR A 3 -0.01 -26.23 9.78
N VAL A 4 1.23 -25.79 10.03
CA VAL A 4 1.54 -24.41 10.44
C VAL A 4 1.49 -23.46 9.24
N LEU A 5 2.11 -23.84 8.12
CA LEU A 5 2.08 -23.09 6.86
C LEU A 5 0.65 -22.89 6.32
N ASN A 6 -0.23 -23.87 6.50
CA ASN A 6 -1.61 -23.80 6.02
C ASN A 6 -2.49 -22.83 6.82
N ARG A 7 -2.15 -22.58 8.09
CA ARG A 7 -2.87 -21.63 8.93
C ARG A 7 -2.47 -20.19 8.59
N ASP A 8 -1.19 -19.96 8.35
CA ASP A 8 -0.66 -18.64 7.98
C ASP A 8 -1.09 -18.22 6.57
N SER A 9 -1.05 -19.12 5.59
CA SER A 9 -1.52 -18.83 4.22
C SER A 9 -3.00 -18.43 4.20
N SER A 10 -3.84 -19.09 4.99
CA SER A 10 -5.27 -18.74 5.12
C SER A 10 -5.49 -17.35 5.71
N GLY A 11 -4.62 -16.93 6.65
CA GLY A 11 -4.67 -15.61 7.28
C GLY A 11 -4.30 -14.50 6.29
N TRP A 12 -3.22 -14.69 5.54
CA TRP A 12 -2.77 -13.75 4.51
C TRP A 12 -3.77 -13.62 3.38
N VAL A 13 -4.29 -14.73 2.84
CA VAL A 13 -5.34 -14.70 1.80
C VAL A 13 -6.57 -13.95 2.28
N ARG A 14 -6.93 -14.09 3.56
CA ARG A 14 -8.06 -13.38 4.17
C ARG A 14 -7.81 -11.89 4.41
N VAL A 15 -6.57 -11.44 4.51
CA VAL A 15 -6.22 -10.00 4.55
C VAL A 15 -6.18 -9.45 3.13
N VAL A 16 -5.60 -10.18 2.19
CA VAL A 16 -5.54 -9.79 0.78
C VAL A 16 -6.93 -9.61 0.19
N THR A 17 -7.87 -10.47 0.52
CA THR A 17 -9.24 -10.39 0.01
C THR A 17 -10.22 -9.66 0.94
N ALA A 18 -9.72 -9.07 2.03
CA ALA A 18 -10.55 -8.35 2.99
C ALA A 18 -11.18 -7.10 2.34
N ARG A 19 -12.48 -6.89 2.60
CA ARG A 19 -13.14 -5.64 2.20
C ARG A 19 -12.48 -4.43 2.84
N GLU A 20 -11.98 -4.59 4.07
CA GLU A 20 -11.25 -3.54 4.79
C GLU A 20 -10.00 -3.09 4.03
N THR A 21 -9.27 -4.02 3.41
CA THR A 21 -8.10 -3.70 2.59
C THR A 21 -8.51 -2.91 1.36
N LEU A 22 -9.58 -3.32 0.67
CA LEU A 22 -10.08 -2.59 -0.50
C LEU A 22 -10.57 -1.19 -0.13
N VAL A 23 -11.30 -1.05 0.98
CA VAL A 23 -11.77 0.25 1.46
C VAL A 23 -10.59 1.15 1.80
N LEU A 24 -9.61 0.67 2.56
CA LEU A 24 -8.41 1.46 2.86
C LEU A 24 -7.62 1.82 1.61
N PHE A 25 -7.47 0.89 0.67
CA PHE A 25 -6.82 1.15 -0.60
C PHE A 25 -7.52 2.28 -1.37
N VAL A 26 -8.86 2.21 -1.50
CA VAL A 26 -9.64 3.27 -2.17
C VAL A 26 -9.48 4.60 -1.44
N LEU A 27 -9.48 4.60 -0.11
CA LEU A 27 -9.25 5.82 0.67
C LEU A 27 -7.86 6.40 0.41
N LEU A 28 -6.80 5.60 0.40
CA LEU A 28 -5.45 6.06 0.08
C LEU A 28 -5.37 6.64 -1.34
N VAL A 29 -6.00 5.99 -2.32
CA VAL A 29 -6.10 6.52 -3.69
C VAL A 29 -6.82 7.87 -3.72
N LEU A 30 -7.91 8.02 -2.96
CA LEU A 30 -8.64 9.29 -2.86
C LEU A 30 -7.81 10.36 -2.19
N VAL A 31 -7.10 10.03 -1.10
CA VAL A 31 -6.22 10.97 -0.38
C VAL A 31 -5.11 11.46 -1.32
N TRP A 32 -4.45 10.55 -2.04
CA TRP A 32 -3.46 10.90 -3.05
C TRP A 32 -4.06 11.78 -4.14
N ALA A 33 -5.21 11.42 -4.70
CA ALA A 33 -5.85 12.19 -5.76
C ALA A 33 -6.23 13.60 -5.29
N LEU A 34 -6.81 13.73 -4.09
CA LEU A 34 -7.13 15.03 -3.50
C LEU A 34 -5.87 15.86 -3.26
N GLY A 35 -4.80 15.24 -2.77
CA GLY A 35 -3.51 15.89 -2.59
C GLY A 35 -2.95 16.38 -3.92
N PHE A 36 -3.02 15.55 -4.96
CA PHE A 36 -2.55 15.86 -6.31
C PHE A 36 -3.25 17.08 -6.93
N TYR A 37 -4.54 17.26 -6.63
CA TYR A 37 -5.31 18.44 -7.04
C TYR A 37 -5.23 19.61 -6.06
N GLU A 38 -4.33 19.56 -5.07
CA GLU A 38 -4.14 20.59 -4.04
C GLU A 38 -5.44 20.91 -3.25
N LEU A 39 -6.35 19.94 -3.17
CA LEU A 39 -7.65 20.09 -2.49
C LEU A 39 -7.55 19.89 -0.97
N VAL A 40 -6.40 19.41 -0.49
CA VAL A 40 -6.14 19.10 0.91
C VAL A 40 -4.73 19.58 1.33
N PRO A 41 -4.51 19.85 2.63
CA PRO A 41 -3.23 20.30 3.14
C PRO A 41 -2.08 19.32 2.87
N ILE A 42 -0.85 19.84 2.81
CA ILE A 42 0.34 19.04 2.49
C ILE A 42 0.63 17.95 3.54
N GLU A 43 0.17 18.16 4.78
CA GLU A 43 0.34 17.23 5.88
C GLU A 43 -0.35 15.88 5.62
N ILE A 44 -1.38 15.85 4.78
CA ILE A 44 -2.08 14.62 4.40
C ILE A 44 -1.17 13.67 3.61
N TRP A 45 -0.18 14.20 2.90
CA TRP A 45 0.77 13.41 2.13
C TRP A 45 1.64 12.50 3.00
N VAL A 46 1.73 12.75 4.32
CA VAL A 46 2.41 11.86 5.27
C VAL A 46 1.80 10.46 5.23
N ILE A 47 0.50 10.35 4.97
CA ILE A 47 -0.19 9.07 4.89
C ILE A 47 0.29 8.29 3.66
N ASP A 48 0.33 8.90 2.48
CA ASP A 48 0.75 8.22 1.25
C ASP A 48 2.27 8.20 1.03
N PHE A 49 3.02 8.91 1.88
CA PHE A 49 4.47 9.09 1.75
C PHE A 49 5.24 7.78 1.51
N PRO A 50 5.01 6.67 2.25
CA PRO A 50 5.74 5.43 2.01
C PRO A 50 5.50 4.86 0.62
N ALA A 51 4.24 4.88 0.14
CA ALA A 51 3.90 4.39 -1.19
C ALA A 51 4.49 5.27 -2.30
N LEU A 52 4.47 6.59 -2.11
CA LEU A 52 5.04 7.55 -3.06
C LEU A 52 6.55 7.38 -3.18
N VAL A 53 7.26 7.28 -2.06
CA VAL A 53 8.72 7.07 -2.06
C VAL A 53 9.08 5.77 -2.78
N ALA A 54 8.34 4.68 -2.51
CA ALA A 54 8.57 3.41 -3.19
C ALA A 54 8.30 3.49 -4.70
N ALA A 55 7.21 4.14 -5.11
CA ALA A 55 6.87 4.33 -6.52
C ALA A 55 7.90 5.19 -7.26
N PHE A 56 8.34 6.29 -6.66
CA PHE A 56 9.39 7.15 -7.21
C PHE A 56 10.71 6.41 -7.35
N PHE A 57 11.09 5.62 -6.34
CA PHE A 57 12.31 4.82 -6.38
C PHE A 57 12.27 3.80 -7.52
N LEU A 58 11.15 3.11 -7.69
CA LEU A 58 10.97 2.13 -8.77
C LEU A 58 10.98 2.80 -10.16
N ASP A 59 10.33 3.95 -10.32
CA ASP A 59 10.37 4.69 -11.60
C ASP A 59 11.77 5.21 -11.92
N THR A 60 12.51 5.67 -10.90
CA THR A 60 13.90 6.11 -11.05
C THR A 60 14.81 4.95 -11.44
N LEU A 61 14.67 3.79 -10.80
CA LEU A 61 15.39 2.58 -11.19
C LEU A 61 15.03 2.13 -12.61
N ALA A 62 13.75 2.19 -12.98
CA ALA A 62 13.28 1.85 -14.32
C ALA A 62 13.91 2.76 -15.39
N SER A 63 13.98 4.06 -15.11
CA SER A 63 14.61 5.05 -15.98
C SER A 63 16.12 4.84 -16.10
N ASN A 64 16.81 4.70 -14.97
CA ASN A 64 18.28 4.64 -14.94
C ASN A 64 18.85 3.31 -15.45
N GLU A 65 18.26 2.18 -15.04
CA GLU A 65 18.82 0.86 -15.31
C GLU A 65 18.30 0.23 -16.61
N PHE A 66 17.09 0.62 -17.04
CA PHE A 66 16.42 0.01 -18.19
C PHE A 66 16.08 1.00 -19.30
N GLY A 67 16.39 2.30 -19.13
CA GLY A 67 16.09 3.33 -20.12
C GLY A 67 14.60 3.51 -20.37
N ILE A 68 13.74 3.10 -19.43
CA ILE A 68 12.29 3.27 -19.53
C ILE A 68 11.97 4.75 -19.35
N ARG A 69 11.06 5.28 -20.16
CA ARG A 69 10.68 6.70 -20.10
C ARG A 69 10.18 7.08 -18.70
N GLU A 70 10.65 8.21 -18.19
CA GLU A 70 10.24 8.78 -16.90
C GLU A 70 8.72 8.85 -16.75
N ASN A 71 8.24 8.60 -15.53
CA ASN A 71 6.83 8.51 -15.14
C ASN A 71 6.02 7.38 -15.79
N SER A 72 6.62 6.54 -16.63
CA SER A 72 5.90 5.42 -17.26
C SER A 72 5.62 4.29 -16.26
N VAL A 73 6.46 4.15 -15.23
CA VAL A 73 6.32 3.11 -14.19
C VAL A 73 5.76 3.69 -12.90
N PHE A 74 5.86 5.01 -12.70
CA PHE A 74 5.42 5.70 -11.50
C PHE A 74 3.96 5.40 -11.12
N TYR A 75 2.99 5.71 -11.99
CA TYR A 75 1.56 5.51 -11.69
C TYR A 75 1.18 4.04 -11.42
N PRO A 76 1.60 3.05 -12.25
CA PRO A 76 1.31 1.65 -11.92
C PRO A 76 2.02 1.19 -10.65
N ALA A 77 3.27 1.61 -10.41
CA ALA A 77 3.98 1.30 -9.17
C ALA A 77 3.27 1.91 -7.95
N LEU A 78 2.80 3.15 -8.05
CA LEU A 78 2.05 3.83 -7.00
C LEU A 78 0.79 3.06 -6.63
N VAL A 79 0.00 2.61 -7.60
CA VAL A 79 -1.20 1.80 -7.34
C VAL A 79 -0.86 0.53 -6.56
N VAL A 80 0.20 -0.17 -6.96
CA VAL A 80 0.66 -1.39 -6.27
C VAL A 80 1.13 -1.07 -4.85
N CYS A 81 1.94 -0.02 -4.69
CA CYS A 81 2.47 0.40 -3.40
C CYS A 81 1.37 0.86 -2.42
N LEU A 82 0.36 1.60 -2.88
CA LEU A 82 -0.79 1.99 -2.06
C LEU A 82 -1.58 0.76 -1.58
N TYR A 83 -1.74 -0.24 -2.45
CA TYR A 83 -2.41 -1.48 -2.07
C TYR A 83 -1.60 -2.29 -1.05
N LEU A 84 -0.28 -2.41 -1.24
CA LEU A 84 0.62 -3.04 -0.27
C LEU A 84 0.61 -2.32 1.07
N GLN A 85 0.58 -0.99 1.05
CA GLN A 85 0.46 -0.19 2.26
C GLN A 85 -0.87 -0.45 2.98
N ALA A 86 -1.99 -0.52 2.26
CA ALA A 86 -3.28 -0.90 2.84
C ALA A 86 -3.23 -2.29 3.50
N LEU A 87 -2.59 -3.28 2.84
CA LEU A 87 -2.41 -4.62 3.42
C LEU A 87 -1.64 -4.59 4.74
N VAL A 88 -0.52 -3.86 4.78
CA VAL A 88 0.31 -3.73 5.98
C VAL A 88 -0.48 -3.08 7.12
N LEU A 89 -1.25 -2.02 6.83
CA LEU A 89 -2.07 -1.34 7.83
C LEU A 89 -3.19 -2.25 8.37
N VAL A 90 -3.93 -2.96 7.50
CA VAL A 90 -4.98 -3.90 7.93
C VAL A 90 -4.38 -5.03 8.75
N ALA A 91 -3.27 -5.61 8.30
CA ALA A 91 -2.57 -6.67 9.02
C ALA A 91 -2.09 -6.18 10.39
N GLY A 92 -1.49 -5.00 10.47
CA GLY A 92 -1.02 -4.38 11.70
C GLY A 92 -2.16 -4.11 12.70
N VAL A 93 -3.29 -3.57 12.23
CA VAL A 93 -4.48 -3.34 13.09
C VAL A 93 -5.06 -4.65 13.59
N ARG A 94 -5.18 -5.68 12.74
CA ARG A 94 -5.68 -7.01 13.13
C ARG A 94 -4.74 -7.65 14.16
N TRP A 95 -3.44 -7.55 13.94
CA TRP A 95 -2.42 -8.03 14.86
C TRP A 95 -2.50 -7.31 16.21
N LEU A 96 -2.55 -5.98 16.22
CA LEU A 96 -2.67 -5.20 17.45
C LEU A 96 -3.94 -5.56 18.21
N ARG A 97 -5.09 -5.68 17.52
CA ARG A 97 -6.37 -6.09 18.13
C ARG A 97 -6.30 -7.49 18.74
N SER A 98 -5.54 -8.41 18.15
CA SER A 98 -5.33 -9.75 18.74
C SER A 98 -4.45 -9.72 19.99
N ARG A 99 -3.58 -8.71 20.13
CA ARG A 99 -2.71 -8.51 21.30
C ARG A 99 -3.39 -7.73 22.43
N THR A 100 -4.31 -6.82 22.11
CA THR A 100 -5.01 -5.98 23.10
C THR A 100 -6.30 -6.57 23.63
N LYS A 101 -6.81 -7.68 23.07
CA LYS A 101 -7.89 -8.48 23.68
C LYS A 101 -7.35 -9.32 24.85
N LEU A 102 -6.75 -8.65 25.83
CA LEU A 102 -6.54 -9.12 27.20
C LEU A 102 -7.73 -8.66 28.05
#